data_AF-A0A382M0X2-F1
#
_entry.id   AF-A0A382M0X2-F1
#
_cell.length_a   1.000
_cell.length_b   1.000
_cell.length_c   1.000
_cell.angle_alpha   90.00
_cell.angle_beta   90.00
_cell.angle_gamma   90.00
#
_symmetry.space_group_name_H-M   'P 1'
#
loop_
_entity.id
_entity.type
_entity.pdbx_description
1 polymer ?
#
loop_
_entity_poly.entity_id
_entity_poly.type
_entity_poly.pdbx_seq_one_letter_code
_entity_poly.pdbx_strand_id
1 'polypeptide(L)'
;MADLNSTGGRRYVVLAVAIMLLAALPFSPLVSFQSSRHIDSQDATSDPNLPTEDSDNDGMPDWWETLYGLNPFDAADALLDSDMDGHDRNKDGLLTEEEYFTNLMEYELDSVLGNSTDPTDTDTDNDGMPDGWEIFYNLNPVSELDADDDMDEDGYDSDRDGYVSPDENFTNLEEYLVGTSPWEIDTDGDSMPDGWEIFYELNPLDSVDAWFDSDEDGWDANFDRDLSFAESYLNYMEFLNDTNPLVQDTDGDGMPDGWEVYFGLDPLLPTDGQEDMDGDGLPNAYEYDNNEVINTGWVDVDGIFSTLPDSNDTDEDGLSDNDELYFFLTDPTSNDTDGDGMPDGWELKYGLDPL
;
A
#
# COMPACT_ATOMS: atom_id res chain seq x y z
N MET A 1 -20.47 5.05 -50.78
CA MET A 1 -20.97 3.68 -50.57
C MET A 1 -19.97 2.71 -51.18
N ALA A 2 -19.03 2.25 -50.37
CA ALA A 2 -18.24 1.05 -50.59
C ALA A 2 -17.65 0.65 -49.24
N ASP A 3 -18.05 -0.54 -48.77
CA ASP A 3 -17.51 -1.25 -47.61
C ASP A 3 -16.05 -1.64 -47.79
N LEU A 4 -15.32 -1.77 -46.67
CA LEU A 4 -14.19 -2.67 -46.55
C LEU A 4 -14.25 -3.38 -45.19
N ASN A 5 -14.22 -4.71 -45.28
CA ASN A 5 -14.23 -5.67 -44.19
C ASN A 5 -12.80 -5.89 -43.65
N SER A 6 -12.70 -6.01 -42.31
CA SER A 6 -11.92 -7.02 -41.56
C SER A 6 -10.37 -7.03 -41.51
N THR A 7 -9.91 -7.30 -40.27
CA THR A 7 -8.65 -7.90 -39.78
C THR A 7 -7.44 -7.03 -39.40
N GLY A 8 -6.92 -7.31 -38.19
CA GLY A 8 -5.60 -6.92 -37.66
C GLY A 8 -5.74 -6.02 -36.42
N GLY A 9 -5.38 -6.39 -35.19
CA GLY A 9 -4.23 -7.20 -34.77
C GLY A 9 -3.35 -6.32 -33.88
N ARG A 10 -3.18 -6.72 -32.62
CA ARG A 10 -2.40 -6.08 -31.54
C ARG A 10 -1.10 -5.39 -32.00
N ARG A 11 -0.75 -4.27 -31.33
CA ARG A 11 0.58 -3.82 -30.82
C ARG A 11 0.75 -2.31 -30.97
N TYR A 12 0.38 -1.55 -29.94
CA TYR A 12 1.02 -0.28 -29.65
C TYR A 12 2.30 -0.60 -28.89
N VAL A 13 3.44 -0.56 -29.58
CA VAL A 13 4.76 -0.63 -28.98
C VAL A 13 5.51 0.61 -29.45
N VAL A 14 6.04 1.34 -28.46
CA VAL A 14 6.97 2.49 -28.55
C VAL A 14 6.35 3.83 -28.95
N LEU A 15 5.92 4.63 -27.97
CA LEU A 15 6.50 5.97 -27.74
C LEU A 15 5.99 6.57 -26.41
N ALA A 16 6.51 6.09 -25.28
CA ALA A 16 6.44 6.79 -24.00
C ALA A 16 7.72 6.50 -23.21
N VAL A 17 8.86 6.95 -23.73
CA VAL A 17 10.17 6.90 -23.06
C VAL A 17 10.69 8.34 -22.92
N ALA A 18 9.87 9.25 -22.41
CA ALA A 18 10.28 10.64 -22.24
C ALA A 18 9.67 11.35 -21.03
N ILE A 19 8.94 10.65 -20.14
CA ILE A 19 8.42 11.24 -18.89
C ILE A 19 8.83 10.42 -17.63
N MET A 20 9.45 9.24 -17.79
CA MET A 20 10.06 8.49 -16.68
C MET A 20 11.56 8.72 -16.59
N LEU A 21 11.96 9.96 -16.30
CA LEU A 21 13.34 10.34 -15.99
C LEU A 21 13.42 11.67 -15.21
N LEU A 22 12.41 11.92 -14.37
CA LEU A 22 12.38 13.06 -13.43
C LEU A 22 12.06 12.66 -11.97
N ALA A 23 11.63 11.43 -11.69
CA ALA A 23 11.35 10.93 -10.32
C ALA A 23 12.50 10.11 -9.71
N ALA A 24 13.75 10.44 -10.04
CA ALA A 24 14.93 9.79 -9.44
C ALA A 24 16.13 10.74 -9.45
N LEU A 25 15.88 11.99 -9.08
CA LEU A 25 16.91 12.97 -8.84
C LEU A 25 17.06 13.11 -7.32
N PRO A 26 18.18 12.67 -6.70
CA PRO A 26 18.55 13.13 -5.37
C PRO A 26 19.02 14.57 -5.54
N PHE A 27 18.06 15.46 -5.70
CA PHE A 27 18.27 16.89 -5.76
C PHE A 27 17.11 17.51 -5.04
N SER A 28 17.23 17.69 -3.72
CA SER A 28 16.70 18.88 -3.05
C SER A 28 17.55 20.06 -3.55
N PRO A 29 17.08 20.91 -4.49
CA PRO A 29 17.93 21.92 -5.08
C PRO A 29 17.33 23.30 -4.82
N LEU A 30 17.07 23.66 -3.55
CA LEU A 30 16.69 25.03 -3.23
C LEU A 30 17.43 25.65 -2.05
N VAL A 31 17.94 24.86 -1.10
CA VAL A 31 18.79 25.42 -0.03
C VAL A 31 20.13 24.72 -0.02
N SER A 32 21.04 25.19 -0.88
CA SER A 32 22.46 25.00 -0.59
C SER A 32 22.83 26.04 0.45
N PHE A 33 22.92 25.65 1.72
CA PHE A 33 23.62 26.44 2.73
C PHE A 33 25.12 26.41 2.39
N GLN A 34 25.52 27.22 1.40
CA GLN A 34 26.91 27.67 1.37
C GLN A 34 27.02 28.64 2.52
N SER A 35 27.94 28.36 3.45
CA SER A 35 28.36 29.31 4.51
C SER A 35 28.84 30.59 3.84
N SER A 36 27.86 31.44 3.56
CA SER A 36 28.05 32.75 2.98
C SER A 36 28.43 33.59 4.16
N ARG A 37 29.66 34.09 4.20
CA ARG A 37 30.00 35.19 5.10
C ARG A 37 29.10 36.37 4.77
N HIS A 38 27.92 36.43 5.37
CA HIS A 38 26.95 37.48 5.18
C HIS A 38 27.16 38.52 6.26
N ILE A 39 28.08 39.45 5.99
CA ILE A 39 28.17 40.69 6.76
C ILE A 39 27.16 41.63 6.12
N ASP A 40 25.86 41.49 6.41
CA ASP A 40 24.89 42.53 6.07
C ASP A 40 24.66 43.47 7.24
N SER A 41 25.41 44.57 7.21
CA SER A 41 25.24 45.71 8.11
C SER A 41 23.90 46.48 7.93
N GLN A 42 22.96 45.97 7.14
CA GLN A 42 21.70 46.64 6.79
C GLN A 42 20.44 46.04 7.42
N ASP A 43 20.47 44.80 7.89
CA ASP A 43 19.33 44.15 8.56
C ASP A 43 19.44 44.17 10.09
N ALA A 44 20.38 44.96 10.60
CA ALA A 44 20.33 45.50 11.94
C ALA A 44 18.98 46.19 12.17
N THR A 45 18.10 45.50 12.92
CA THR A 45 16.91 46.06 13.56
C THR A 45 17.05 47.53 13.89
N SER A 46 16.00 48.30 13.59
CA SER A 46 15.96 49.73 13.92
C SER A 46 15.93 50.03 15.44
N ASP A 47 15.94 48.99 16.30
CA ASP A 47 16.13 49.12 17.74
C ASP A 47 17.62 49.29 18.09
N PRO A 48 18.05 50.49 18.53
CA PRO A 48 19.44 50.77 18.85
C PRO A 48 19.95 50.07 20.12
N ASN A 49 19.17 49.20 20.77
CA ASN A 49 19.56 48.43 21.95
C ASN A 49 19.84 46.94 21.68
N LEU A 50 19.60 46.44 20.46
CA LEU A 50 19.92 45.07 20.11
C LEU A 50 21.37 45.02 19.58
N PRO A 51 22.25 44.16 20.13
CA PRO A 51 23.60 43.99 19.61
C PRO A 51 23.52 43.29 18.25
N THR A 52 23.59 44.07 17.18
CA THR A 52 23.63 43.59 15.78
C THR A 52 25.05 43.29 15.33
N GLU A 53 25.98 43.17 16.28
CA GLU A 53 27.32 42.68 16.02
C GLU A 53 27.25 41.15 15.96
N ASP A 54 28.17 40.55 15.21
CA ASP A 54 28.46 39.12 15.17
C ASP A 54 29.89 39.01 15.71
N SER A 55 29.98 38.72 17.02
CA SER A 55 31.19 38.90 17.81
C SER A 55 32.25 37.83 17.55
N ASP A 56 31.87 36.64 17.08
CA ASP A 56 32.78 35.53 16.77
C ASP A 56 32.83 35.13 15.28
N ASN A 57 32.00 35.76 14.44
CA ASN A 57 31.97 35.68 12.98
C ASN A 57 31.52 34.31 12.44
N ASP A 58 30.54 33.70 13.09
CA ASP A 58 29.94 32.43 12.65
C ASP A 58 28.72 32.59 11.73
N GLY A 59 28.18 33.80 11.63
CA GLY A 59 27.04 34.14 10.78
C GLY A 59 25.74 34.41 11.55
N MET A 60 25.71 34.13 12.87
CA MET A 60 24.60 34.47 13.75
C MET A 60 24.90 35.79 14.47
N PRO A 61 23.91 36.68 14.67
CA PRO A 61 24.12 37.93 15.39
C PRO A 61 23.96 37.74 16.91
N ASP A 62 24.78 38.46 17.70
CA ASP A 62 24.84 38.36 19.17
C ASP A 62 23.46 38.43 19.85
N TRP A 63 22.52 39.22 19.29
CA TRP A 63 21.18 39.38 19.87
C TRP A 63 20.33 38.12 19.72
N TRP A 64 20.45 37.39 18.62
CA TRP A 64 19.70 36.17 18.33
C TRP A 64 20.25 35.04 19.19
N GLU A 65 21.57 34.91 19.24
CA GLU A 65 22.25 33.98 20.15
C GLU A 65 21.88 34.23 21.61
N THR A 66 21.86 35.49 22.05
CA THR A 66 21.46 35.85 23.41
C THR A 66 19.97 35.56 23.68
N LEU A 67 19.11 35.65 22.65
CA LEU A 67 17.68 35.36 22.78
C LEU A 67 17.44 33.89 23.09
N TYR A 68 18.13 33.00 22.38
CA TYR A 68 18.00 31.54 22.50
C TYR A 68 19.02 30.90 23.45
N GLY A 69 19.87 31.71 24.08
CA GLY A 69 20.80 31.23 25.10
C GLY A 69 22.07 30.56 24.57
N LEU A 70 22.37 30.76 23.28
CA LEU A 70 23.64 30.45 22.63
C LEU A 70 24.74 31.44 23.11
N ASN A 71 25.98 31.23 22.70
CA ASN A 71 27.13 31.97 23.19
C ASN A 71 27.74 32.87 22.08
N PRO A 72 27.51 34.20 22.13
CA PRO A 72 28.04 35.19 21.17
C PRO A 72 29.56 35.29 21.00
N PHE A 73 30.32 34.42 21.64
CA PHE A 73 31.78 34.40 21.57
C PHE A 73 32.33 33.00 21.30
N ASP A 74 31.49 32.03 20.92
CA ASP A 74 31.86 30.66 20.58
C ASP A 74 31.21 30.16 19.27
N ALA A 75 31.75 30.64 18.15
CA ALA A 75 31.45 30.27 16.77
C ALA A 75 31.27 28.77 16.42
N ALA A 76 31.56 27.85 17.34
CA ALA A 76 31.29 26.43 17.18
C ALA A 76 29.82 26.07 17.46
N ASP A 77 29.08 26.88 18.23
CA ASP A 77 27.68 26.60 18.53
C ASP A 77 26.75 26.83 17.33
N ALA A 78 27.09 27.70 16.36
CA ALA A 78 26.45 27.76 15.04
C ALA A 78 26.28 26.40 14.35
N LEU A 79 27.23 25.48 14.54
CA LEU A 79 27.24 24.15 13.91
C LEU A 79 26.60 23.06 14.77
N LEU A 80 26.11 23.41 15.96
CA LEU A 80 25.40 22.48 16.82
C LEU A 80 23.92 22.47 16.45
N ASP A 81 23.34 21.31 16.60
CA ASP A 81 21.90 21.06 16.63
C ASP A 81 21.54 20.90 18.11
N SER A 82 20.94 21.96 18.67
CA SER A 82 20.84 22.14 20.13
C SER A 82 19.66 21.40 20.74
N ASP A 83 18.58 21.25 19.98
CA ASP A 83 17.32 20.60 20.33
C ASP A 83 17.19 19.18 19.71
N MET A 84 18.08 18.82 18.78
CA MET A 84 18.21 17.50 18.17
C MET A 84 17.04 17.12 17.26
N ASP A 85 16.56 18.09 16.50
CA ASP A 85 15.41 17.95 15.59
C ASP A 85 15.80 17.61 14.14
N GLY A 86 17.10 17.46 13.86
CA GLY A 86 17.60 17.01 12.57
C GLY A 86 16.95 15.71 12.08
N HIS A 87 16.99 15.48 10.77
CA HIS A 87 16.33 14.33 10.14
C HIS A 87 17.31 13.19 9.82
N ASP A 88 17.09 12.01 10.42
CA ASP A 88 17.84 10.78 10.14
C ASP A 88 17.44 10.18 8.78
N ARG A 89 18.06 10.72 7.72
CA ARG A 89 17.78 10.35 6.33
C ARG A 89 18.15 8.90 6.02
N ASN A 90 19.11 8.34 6.76
CA ASN A 90 19.62 7.00 6.51
C ASN A 90 18.95 5.93 7.39
N LYS A 91 18.10 6.36 8.34
CA LYS A 91 17.30 5.54 9.25
C LYS A 91 18.14 4.57 10.10
N ASP A 92 19.39 4.93 10.45
CA ASP A 92 20.25 4.11 11.34
C ASP A 92 20.08 4.40 12.84
N GLY A 93 19.22 5.38 13.17
CA GLY A 93 18.88 5.82 14.51
C GLY A 93 19.91 6.77 15.13
N LEU A 94 20.85 7.31 14.34
CA LEU A 94 21.88 8.23 14.79
C LEU A 94 21.99 9.44 13.86
N LEU A 95 21.67 10.63 14.38
CA LEU A 95 21.94 11.87 13.65
C LEU A 95 23.45 12.13 13.52
N THR A 96 23.89 12.25 12.27
CA THR A 96 25.26 12.66 11.92
C THR A 96 25.33 14.16 11.61
N GLU A 97 26.55 14.73 11.56
CA GLU A 97 26.76 16.15 11.23
C GLU A 97 26.15 16.57 9.86
N GLU A 98 25.87 15.63 8.96
CA GLU A 98 25.23 15.89 7.66
C GLU A 98 23.68 15.91 7.73
N GLU A 99 23.12 15.48 8.86
CA GLU A 99 21.69 15.33 9.15
C GLU A 99 21.18 16.33 10.20
N TYR A 100 22.09 17.04 10.86
CA TYR A 100 21.77 18.11 11.78
C TYR A 100 21.02 19.25 11.10
N PHE A 101 20.01 19.74 11.80
CA PHE A 101 19.44 21.05 11.56
C PHE A 101 20.07 22.00 12.58
N THR A 102 21.10 22.72 12.13
CA THR A 102 21.97 23.46 13.05
C THR A 102 21.40 24.83 13.39
N ASN A 103 21.77 25.40 14.54
CA ASN A 103 21.41 26.75 14.96
C ASN A 103 21.59 27.82 13.84
N LEU A 104 22.66 27.71 13.04
CA LEU A 104 22.88 28.63 11.92
C LEU A 104 21.85 28.46 10.79
N MET A 105 21.47 27.21 10.47
CA MET A 105 20.47 26.93 9.43
C MET A 105 19.11 27.52 9.80
N GLU A 106 18.74 27.39 11.08
CA GLU A 106 17.53 27.96 11.66
C GLU A 106 17.49 29.47 11.56
N TYR A 107 18.58 30.14 11.95
CA TYR A 107 18.70 31.58 11.77
C TYR A 107 18.60 31.99 10.30
N GLU A 108 19.26 31.25 9.41
CA GLU A 108 19.28 31.54 7.97
C GLU A 108 17.91 31.37 7.29
N LEU A 109 16.96 30.63 7.90
CA LEU A 109 15.58 30.50 7.39
C LEU A 109 14.82 31.83 7.34
N ASP A 110 15.14 32.81 8.20
CA ASP A 110 14.50 34.15 8.14
C ASP A 110 14.65 34.78 6.75
N SER A 111 15.78 34.55 6.09
CA SER A 111 16.05 35.07 4.75
C SER A 111 15.22 34.38 3.65
N VAL A 112 14.70 33.19 3.91
CA VAL A 112 13.96 32.34 2.97
C VAL A 112 12.46 32.49 3.18
N LEU A 113 11.99 32.31 4.41
CA LEU A 113 10.57 32.26 4.79
C LEU A 113 10.05 33.61 5.30
N GLY A 114 10.95 34.54 5.66
CA GLY A 114 10.59 35.80 6.33
C GLY A 114 10.33 35.64 7.83
N ASN A 115 10.62 34.45 8.37
CA ASN A 115 10.67 34.11 9.78
C ASN A 115 11.65 32.94 9.98
N SER A 116 12.13 32.75 11.20
CA SER A 116 13.08 31.70 11.61
C SER A 116 12.42 30.73 12.59
N THR A 117 13.00 29.54 12.75
CA THR A 117 12.65 28.53 13.76
C THR A 117 13.28 28.86 15.12
N ASP A 118 12.84 28.19 16.19
CA ASP A 118 13.43 28.31 17.52
C ASP A 118 14.50 27.21 17.72
N PRO A 119 15.81 27.55 17.79
CA PRO A 119 16.91 26.59 17.94
C PRO A 119 16.95 25.83 19.26
N THR A 120 15.91 25.95 20.07
CA THR A 120 15.75 25.26 21.33
C THR A 120 14.44 24.49 21.43
N ASP A 121 13.63 24.51 20.36
CA ASP A 121 12.33 23.87 20.27
C ASP A 121 12.24 23.07 18.99
N THR A 122 12.10 21.75 19.12
CA THR A 122 12.19 20.82 18.00
C THR A 122 11.04 20.93 17.00
N ASP A 123 10.00 21.67 17.32
CA ASP A 123 8.73 21.81 16.60
C ASP A 123 8.19 23.23 16.87
N THR A 124 8.60 24.18 16.03
CA THR A 124 8.41 25.61 16.26
C THR A 124 6.93 26.01 16.21
N ASP A 125 6.11 25.37 15.37
CA ASP A 125 4.69 25.69 15.23
C ASP A 125 3.73 24.77 16.00
N ASN A 126 4.27 23.72 16.60
CA ASN A 126 3.59 22.75 17.47
C ASN A 126 2.52 21.93 16.75
N ASP A 127 2.74 21.59 15.48
CA ASP A 127 1.85 20.72 14.70
C ASP A 127 2.20 19.23 14.82
N GLY A 128 3.35 18.91 15.42
CA GLY A 128 3.82 17.57 15.68
C GLY A 128 4.89 17.06 14.70
N MET A 129 5.27 17.85 13.70
CA MET A 129 6.39 17.59 12.80
C MET A 129 7.62 18.39 13.27
N PRO A 130 8.84 17.80 13.26
CA PRO A 130 10.04 18.54 13.62
C PRO A 130 10.54 19.47 12.52
N ASP A 131 11.08 20.63 12.89
CA ASP A 131 11.51 21.66 11.93
C ASP A 131 12.54 21.10 10.92
N GLY A 132 13.50 20.33 11.41
CA GLY A 132 14.51 19.67 10.59
C GLY A 132 13.94 18.63 9.60
N TRP A 133 12.83 17.95 9.94
CA TRP A 133 12.13 17.03 9.04
C TRP A 133 11.35 17.80 7.97
N GLU A 134 10.62 18.83 8.38
CA GLU A 134 9.84 19.67 7.48
C GLU A 134 10.73 20.35 6.44
N ILE A 135 11.86 20.92 6.86
CA ILE A 135 12.81 21.54 5.93
C ILE A 135 13.41 20.53 4.96
N PHE A 136 13.63 19.29 5.38
CA PHE A 136 14.12 18.24 4.48
C PHE A 136 13.11 17.94 3.37
N TYR A 137 11.82 17.86 3.72
CA TYR A 137 10.71 17.65 2.79
C TYR A 137 10.14 18.95 2.19
N ASN A 138 10.77 20.09 2.46
CA ASN A 138 10.39 21.39 1.92
C ASN A 138 8.96 21.84 2.34
N LEU A 139 8.56 21.46 3.55
CA LEU A 139 7.41 21.95 4.30
C LEU A 139 7.81 23.21 5.11
N ASN A 140 6.86 23.81 5.81
CA ASN A 140 7.00 25.12 6.43
C ASN A 140 6.94 25.05 7.97
N PRO A 141 8.10 25.02 8.66
CA PRO A 141 8.22 24.75 10.09
C PRO A 141 7.76 25.88 11.02
N VAL A 142 7.02 26.84 10.49
CA VAL A 142 6.48 27.98 11.25
C VAL A 142 4.99 28.16 10.99
N SER A 143 4.33 27.14 10.44
CA SER A 143 2.94 27.14 10.02
C SER A 143 2.30 25.75 10.07
N GLU A 144 1.52 25.51 11.13
CA GLU A 144 0.70 24.31 11.41
C GLU A 144 -0.27 23.81 10.31
N LEU A 145 -0.33 24.45 9.14
CA LEU A 145 -1.34 24.19 8.11
C LEU A 145 -0.95 23.04 7.19
N ASP A 146 0.33 22.79 6.98
CA ASP A 146 0.79 21.74 6.08
C ASP A 146 0.85 20.36 6.76
N ALA A 147 0.84 20.26 8.09
CA ALA A 147 0.62 18.99 8.79
C ALA A 147 -0.63 18.23 8.30
N ASP A 148 -1.72 18.95 8.05
CA ASP A 148 -3.01 18.39 7.61
C ASP A 148 -3.12 18.26 6.06
N ASP A 149 -2.11 18.72 5.31
CA ASP A 149 -2.09 18.59 3.85
C ASP A 149 -1.65 17.16 3.47
N ASP A 150 -2.22 16.65 2.39
CA ASP A 150 -1.86 15.39 1.74
C ASP A 150 -1.28 15.76 0.36
N MET A 151 0.05 15.64 0.25
CA MET A 151 0.82 16.28 -0.82
C MET A 151 0.97 15.40 -2.06
N ASP A 152 0.91 14.07 -1.91
CA ASP A 152 1.00 13.09 -2.99
C ASP A 152 -0.31 12.36 -3.28
N GLU A 153 -1.37 12.63 -2.52
CA GLU A 153 -2.74 12.16 -2.73
C GLU A 153 -2.84 10.62 -2.70
N ASP A 154 -2.14 9.98 -1.76
CA ASP A 154 -2.03 8.53 -1.63
C ASP A 154 -3.05 7.90 -0.65
N GLY A 155 -3.91 8.72 -0.04
CA GLY A 155 -5.02 8.26 0.80
C GLY A 155 -5.93 7.21 0.13
N TYR A 156 -6.60 6.39 0.95
CA TYR A 156 -7.39 5.24 0.49
C TYR A 156 -8.90 5.47 0.64
N ASP A 157 -9.64 5.32 -0.47
CA ASP A 157 -11.12 5.37 -0.54
C ASP A 157 -11.73 4.13 0.12
N SER A 158 -11.77 4.14 1.46
CA SER A 158 -12.17 3.03 2.30
C SER A 158 -13.67 2.69 2.20
N ASP A 159 -14.52 3.68 1.89
CA ASP A 159 -15.96 3.48 1.72
C ASP A 159 -16.38 3.23 0.26
N ARG A 160 -15.42 3.37 -0.67
CA ARG A 160 -15.52 3.05 -2.10
C ARG A 160 -16.61 3.86 -2.79
N ASP A 161 -16.82 5.10 -2.35
CA ASP A 161 -17.79 6.00 -2.98
C ASP A 161 -17.24 6.69 -4.25
N GLY A 162 -15.95 6.47 -4.54
CA GLY A 162 -15.20 6.98 -5.68
C GLY A 162 -14.47 8.29 -5.39
N TYR A 163 -14.39 8.71 -4.12
CA TYR A 163 -13.71 9.92 -3.67
C TYR A 163 -13.02 9.71 -2.33
N VAL A 164 -11.70 9.94 -2.28
CA VAL A 164 -10.98 10.06 -1.01
C VAL A 164 -11.46 11.33 -0.29
N SER A 165 -12.13 11.14 0.84
CA SER A 165 -12.60 12.22 1.69
C SER A 165 -11.49 12.72 2.63
N PRO A 166 -11.62 13.90 3.25
CA PRO A 166 -10.59 14.38 4.18
C PRO A 166 -10.33 13.47 5.39
N ASP A 167 -11.26 12.57 5.73
CA ASP A 167 -11.08 11.59 6.80
C ASP A 167 -10.33 10.33 6.31
N GLU A 168 -10.03 10.24 5.00
CA GLU A 168 -9.37 9.13 4.30
C GLU A 168 -8.04 9.55 3.64
N ASN A 169 -7.70 10.84 3.71
CA ASN A 169 -6.39 11.34 3.34
C ASN A 169 -5.31 10.73 4.24
N PHE A 170 -4.10 10.62 3.70
CA PHE A 170 -2.92 10.30 4.48
C PHE A 170 -2.04 11.55 4.53
N THR A 171 -2.02 12.19 5.70
CA THR A 171 -1.49 13.55 5.88
C THR A 171 0.02 13.55 6.09
N ASN A 172 0.67 14.68 5.84
CA ASN A 172 2.12 14.86 6.09
C ASN A 172 2.51 14.51 7.55
N LEU A 173 1.63 14.79 8.52
CA LEU A 173 1.86 14.39 9.91
C LEU A 173 1.79 12.87 10.09
N GLU A 174 0.84 12.19 9.46
CA GLU A 174 0.71 10.73 9.53
C GLU A 174 1.91 10.05 8.88
N GLU A 175 2.35 10.59 7.76
CA GLU A 175 3.57 10.21 7.06
C GLU A 175 4.82 10.32 7.94
N TYR A 176 5.00 11.45 8.63
CA TYR A 176 6.06 11.63 9.61
C TYR A 176 6.01 10.56 10.71
N LEU A 177 4.80 10.27 11.23
CA LEU A 177 4.61 9.32 12.33
C LEU A 177 4.95 7.88 11.96
N VAL A 178 4.75 7.48 10.70
CA VAL A 178 5.08 6.13 10.22
C VAL A 178 6.44 6.06 9.51
N GLY A 179 7.00 7.20 9.14
CA GLY A 179 8.33 7.33 8.53
C GLY A 179 8.34 7.17 7.00
N THR A 180 7.20 7.42 6.36
CA THR A 180 7.02 7.48 4.90
C THR A 180 7.33 8.89 4.37
N SER A 181 7.11 9.14 3.08
CA SER A 181 7.64 10.32 2.38
C SER A 181 6.52 11.16 1.74
N PRO A 182 6.32 12.45 2.12
CA PRO A 182 5.14 13.27 1.75
C PRO A 182 5.07 13.70 0.29
N TRP A 183 5.83 13.02 -0.56
CA TRP A 183 5.91 13.29 -1.99
C TRP A 183 5.99 11.99 -2.80
N GLU A 184 5.95 10.84 -2.14
CA GLU A 184 6.08 9.52 -2.73
C GLU A 184 4.94 8.63 -2.26
N ILE A 185 3.95 8.48 -3.15
CA ILE A 185 2.77 7.61 -2.96
C ILE A 185 3.11 6.20 -2.43
N ASP A 186 4.31 5.70 -2.70
CA ASP A 186 4.79 4.34 -2.40
C ASP A 186 6.26 4.47 -1.97
N THR A 187 6.50 4.52 -0.66
CA THR A 187 7.80 4.84 -0.08
C THR A 187 8.82 3.72 -0.29
N ASP A 188 8.39 2.45 -0.23
CA ASP A 188 9.32 1.31 -0.35
C ASP A 188 9.44 0.73 -1.77
N GLY A 189 8.57 1.18 -2.67
CA GLY A 189 8.63 0.93 -4.10
C GLY A 189 8.07 -0.43 -4.52
N ASP A 190 7.17 -1.02 -3.75
CA ASP A 190 6.56 -2.32 -4.05
C ASP A 190 5.25 -2.26 -4.85
N SER A 191 4.81 -1.03 -5.17
CA SER A 191 3.60 -0.68 -5.91
C SER A 191 2.30 -0.69 -5.11
N MET A 192 2.35 -0.81 -3.79
CA MET A 192 1.23 -0.50 -2.88
C MET A 192 1.39 0.93 -2.33
N PRO A 193 0.32 1.74 -2.24
CA PRO A 193 0.43 3.07 -1.65
C PRO A 193 0.55 3.06 -0.13
N ASP A 194 1.31 3.98 0.44
CA ASP A 194 1.57 4.04 1.88
C ASP A 194 0.26 4.16 2.68
N GLY A 195 -0.65 5.05 2.25
CA GLY A 195 -1.98 5.20 2.84
C GLY A 195 -2.85 3.93 2.82
N TRP A 196 -2.75 3.10 1.77
CA TRP A 196 -3.47 1.82 1.68
C TRP A 196 -2.87 0.79 2.64
N GLU A 197 -1.55 0.70 2.69
CA GLU A 197 -0.84 -0.22 3.58
C GLU A 197 -1.14 0.08 5.03
N ILE A 198 -1.06 1.36 5.43
CA ILE A 198 -1.39 1.77 6.80
C ILE A 198 -2.84 1.47 7.16
N PHE A 199 -3.79 1.65 6.23
CA PHE A 199 -5.20 1.32 6.47
C PHE A 199 -5.39 -0.17 6.81
N TYR A 200 -4.66 -1.06 6.13
CA TYR A 200 -4.70 -2.52 6.36
C TYR A 200 -3.63 -3.03 7.34
N GLU A 201 -2.94 -2.14 8.06
CA GLU A 201 -1.89 -2.49 9.03
C GLU A 201 -0.67 -3.24 8.42
N LEU A 202 -0.40 -3.03 7.13
CA LEU A 202 0.82 -3.44 6.44
C LEU A 202 1.96 -2.44 6.66
N ASN A 203 3.16 -2.76 6.16
CA ASN A 203 4.37 -2.01 6.47
C ASN A 203 4.91 -1.28 5.22
N PRO A 204 4.63 0.02 5.06
CA PRO A 204 5.02 0.82 3.89
C PRO A 204 6.52 1.11 3.75
N LEU A 205 7.33 0.46 4.59
CA LEU A 205 8.78 0.56 4.62
C LEU A 205 9.47 -0.78 4.32
N ASP A 206 8.71 -1.85 4.05
CA ASP A 206 9.22 -3.19 3.76
C ASP A 206 8.52 -3.86 2.57
N SER A 207 8.97 -3.48 1.37
CA SER A 207 8.59 -4.03 0.05
C SER A 207 8.47 -5.55 -0.12
N VAL A 208 8.88 -6.33 0.88
CA VAL A 208 8.73 -7.78 0.91
C VAL A 208 7.33 -8.18 1.34
N ASP A 209 6.61 -7.37 2.09
CA ASP A 209 5.28 -7.71 2.60
C ASP A 209 4.19 -7.73 1.53
N ALA A 210 4.32 -6.96 0.44
CA ALA A 210 3.55 -7.15 -0.80
C ALA A 210 3.54 -8.60 -1.30
N TRP A 211 4.59 -9.37 -1.01
CA TRP A 211 4.77 -10.76 -1.46
C TRP A 211 4.36 -11.81 -0.42
N PHE A 212 3.76 -11.39 0.68
CA PHE A 212 3.11 -12.29 1.62
C PHE A 212 1.63 -12.47 1.27
N ASP A 213 1.15 -13.64 1.62
CA ASP A 213 -0.25 -14.06 1.59
C ASP A 213 -0.63 -14.12 3.08
N SER A 214 -1.26 -13.05 3.58
CA SER A 214 -1.35 -12.80 5.02
C SER A 214 -2.50 -13.54 5.68
N ASP A 215 -3.52 -13.90 4.92
CA ASP A 215 -4.71 -14.62 5.34
C ASP A 215 -4.81 -16.05 4.77
N GLU A 216 -3.87 -16.47 3.91
CA GLU A 216 -3.73 -17.83 3.39
C GLU A 216 -4.97 -18.28 2.59
N ASP A 217 -5.52 -17.40 1.77
CA ASP A 217 -6.79 -17.57 1.04
C ASP A 217 -6.63 -18.06 -0.42
N GLY A 218 -5.38 -18.27 -0.84
CA GLY A 218 -5.05 -18.80 -2.17
C GLY A 218 -5.70 -20.14 -2.53
N TRP A 219 -5.65 -20.50 -3.82
CA TRP A 219 -6.31 -21.70 -4.36
C TRP A 219 -5.33 -22.86 -4.61
N ASP A 220 -5.46 -23.95 -3.85
CA ASP A 220 -4.73 -25.20 -4.06
C ASP A 220 -5.26 -25.97 -5.29
N ALA A 221 -4.85 -25.52 -6.48
CA ALA A 221 -5.27 -26.08 -7.75
C ALA A 221 -4.83 -27.54 -7.98
N ASN A 222 -3.92 -28.06 -7.16
CA ASN A 222 -3.34 -29.39 -7.32
C ASN A 222 -3.79 -30.39 -6.25
N PHE A 223 -4.52 -29.91 -5.23
CA PHE A 223 -5.10 -30.67 -4.12
C PHE A 223 -4.07 -31.44 -3.28
N ASP A 224 -2.82 -30.94 -3.19
CA ASP A 224 -1.79 -31.53 -2.31
C ASP A 224 -1.84 -31.00 -0.87
N ARG A 225 -2.76 -30.07 -0.59
CA ARG A 225 -3.07 -29.45 0.71
C ARG A 225 -2.00 -28.49 1.20
N ASP A 226 -1.13 -28.03 0.31
CA ASP A 226 -0.10 -27.04 0.58
C ASP A 226 -0.17 -25.94 -0.49
N LEU A 227 -0.44 -24.69 -0.11
CA LEU A 227 -0.36 -23.56 -1.05
C LEU A 227 1.10 -23.31 -1.43
N SER A 228 1.44 -23.59 -2.69
CA SER A 228 2.71 -23.15 -3.25
C SER A 228 2.69 -21.64 -3.52
N PHE A 229 3.86 -21.03 -3.70
CA PHE A 229 3.94 -19.62 -4.09
C PHE A 229 3.18 -19.27 -5.38
N ALA A 230 2.89 -20.26 -6.24
CA ALA A 230 2.12 -20.04 -7.46
C ALA A 230 0.60 -20.11 -7.23
N GLU A 231 0.17 -20.58 -6.06
CA GLU A 231 -1.22 -20.78 -5.62
C GLU A 231 -1.62 -19.77 -4.54
N SER A 232 -0.66 -19.16 -3.86
CA SER A 232 -0.88 -18.03 -2.95
C SER A 232 -1.49 -16.83 -3.65
N TYR A 233 -2.34 -16.13 -2.91
CA TYR A 233 -2.90 -14.84 -3.29
C TYR A 233 -2.26 -13.77 -2.38
N LEU A 234 -1.51 -12.86 -2.98
CA LEU A 234 -0.58 -11.99 -2.24
C LEU A 234 -1.25 -10.67 -1.86
N ASN A 235 -0.75 -9.98 -0.84
CA ASN A 235 -1.18 -8.62 -0.47
C ASN A 235 -1.16 -7.65 -1.67
N TYR A 236 -0.19 -7.78 -2.57
CA TYR A 236 -0.20 -6.99 -3.81
C TYR A 236 -1.37 -7.33 -4.76
N MET A 237 -1.79 -8.60 -4.81
CA MET A 237 -2.95 -9.02 -5.60
C MET A 237 -4.26 -8.54 -4.97
N GLU A 238 -4.32 -8.52 -3.64
CA GLU A 238 -5.41 -7.92 -2.85
C GLU A 238 -5.59 -6.45 -3.22
N PHE A 239 -4.50 -5.67 -3.16
CA PHE A 239 -4.51 -4.27 -3.58
C PHE A 239 -5.02 -4.07 -5.01
N LEU A 240 -4.61 -4.93 -5.95
CA LEU A 240 -5.06 -4.83 -7.35
C LEU A 240 -6.55 -5.14 -7.56
N ASN A 241 -7.15 -5.94 -6.68
CA ASN A 241 -8.56 -6.31 -6.73
C ASN A 241 -9.41 -5.57 -5.69
N ASP A 242 -8.80 -4.66 -4.92
CA ASP A 242 -9.45 -3.89 -3.85
C ASP A 242 -10.11 -4.80 -2.80
N THR A 243 -9.49 -5.94 -2.49
CA THR A 243 -9.90 -6.87 -1.44
C THR A 243 -9.09 -6.62 -0.15
N ASN A 244 -9.47 -7.28 0.95
CA ASN A 244 -8.85 -7.09 2.26
C ASN A 244 -7.75 -8.15 2.51
N PRO A 245 -6.46 -7.76 2.55
CA PRO A 245 -5.34 -8.70 2.67
C PRO A 245 -5.29 -9.50 3.98
N LEU A 246 -6.12 -9.17 4.96
CA LEU A 246 -6.18 -9.86 6.26
C LEU A 246 -7.45 -10.68 6.45
N VAL A 247 -8.31 -10.78 5.42
CA VAL A 247 -9.62 -11.44 5.49
C VAL A 247 -9.86 -12.24 4.23
N GLN A 248 -9.89 -13.57 4.37
CA GLN A 248 -10.03 -14.50 3.24
C GLN A 248 -11.23 -14.27 2.32
N ASP A 249 -12.31 -13.67 2.81
CA ASP A 249 -13.59 -13.51 2.12
C ASP A 249 -14.07 -12.08 2.38
N THR A 250 -13.74 -11.17 1.44
CA THR A 250 -13.94 -9.74 1.61
C THR A 250 -15.42 -9.36 1.65
N ASP A 251 -16.24 -9.97 0.80
CA ASP A 251 -17.66 -9.62 0.68
C ASP A 251 -18.60 -10.43 1.60
N GLY A 252 -18.08 -11.53 2.15
CA GLY A 252 -18.70 -12.36 3.16
C GLY A 252 -19.73 -13.34 2.61
N ASP A 253 -19.59 -13.81 1.37
CA ASP A 253 -20.52 -14.74 0.74
C ASP A 253 -20.14 -16.22 0.86
N GLY A 254 -18.95 -16.49 1.40
CA GLY A 254 -18.44 -17.83 1.71
C GLY A 254 -17.42 -18.36 0.71
N MET A 255 -17.05 -17.58 -0.31
CA MET A 255 -15.98 -17.87 -1.25
C MET A 255 -14.75 -17.01 -0.90
N PRO A 256 -13.51 -17.55 -0.97
CA PRO A 256 -12.33 -16.73 -0.73
C PRO A 256 -11.93 -15.86 -1.92
N ASP A 257 -11.35 -14.68 -1.64
CA ASP A 257 -11.00 -13.66 -2.64
C ASP A 257 -10.07 -14.23 -3.72
N GLY A 258 -9.02 -14.96 -3.31
CA GLY A 258 -8.08 -15.61 -4.21
C GLY A 258 -8.70 -16.69 -5.09
N TRP A 259 -9.71 -17.41 -4.58
CA TRP A 259 -10.46 -18.41 -5.35
C TRP A 259 -11.38 -17.74 -6.37
N GLU A 260 -12.12 -16.72 -5.97
CA GLU A 260 -13.03 -15.97 -6.82
C GLU A 260 -12.30 -15.34 -8.01
N VAL A 261 -11.17 -14.68 -7.75
CA VAL A 261 -10.35 -14.06 -8.80
C VAL A 261 -9.78 -15.10 -9.75
N TYR A 262 -9.43 -16.30 -9.26
CA TYR A 262 -8.95 -17.39 -10.11
C TYR A 262 -10.01 -17.86 -11.11
N PHE A 263 -11.27 -18.00 -10.65
CA PHE A 263 -12.40 -18.42 -11.49
C PHE A 263 -13.08 -17.26 -12.24
N GLY A 264 -12.73 -16.01 -11.93
CA GLY A 264 -13.28 -14.82 -12.57
C GLY A 264 -14.64 -14.39 -12.04
N LEU A 265 -14.90 -14.68 -10.77
CA LEU A 265 -15.98 -14.14 -9.94
C LEU A 265 -15.56 -12.77 -9.37
N ASP A 266 -16.48 -12.09 -8.69
CA ASP A 266 -16.28 -10.72 -8.19
C ASP A 266 -16.21 -10.72 -6.65
N PRO A 267 -15.00 -10.67 -6.05
CA PRO A 267 -14.79 -10.82 -4.60
C PRO A 267 -15.33 -9.66 -3.74
N LEU A 268 -16.00 -8.71 -4.39
CA LEU A 268 -16.62 -7.54 -3.77
C LEU A 268 -18.14 -7.56 -3.92
N LEU A 269 -18.70 -8.61 -4.52
CA LEU A 269 -20.10 -8.73 -4.86
C LEU A 269 -20.74 -9.96 -4.20
N PRO A 270 -21.31 -9.83 -2.99
CA PRO A 270 -21.72 -10.98 -2.17
C PRO A 270 -23.00 -11.69 -2.66
N THR A 271 -23.45 -11.35 -3.86
CA THR A 271 -24.58 -11.97 -4.52
C THR A 271 -24.16 -12.98 -5.57
N ASP A 272 -22.91 -12.96 -6.03
CA ASP A 272 -22.45 -13.86 -7.09
C ASP A 272 -22.10 -15.26 -6.56
N GLY A 273 -21.81 -15.45 -5.28
CA GLY A 273 -21.78 -16.77 -4.63
C GLY A 273 -23.10 -17.52 -4.71
N GLN A 274 -24.22 -16.80 -4.88
CA GLN A 274 -25.54 -17.37 -5.12
C GLN A 274 -25.92 -17.48 -6.60
N GLU A 275 -25.08 -16.98 -7.50
CA GLU A 275 -25.20 -17.22 -8.93
C GLU A 275 -24.72 -18.62 -9.29
N ASP A 276 -24.95 -19.01 -10.54
CA ASP A 276 -24.76 -20.35 -11.09
C ASP A 276 -24.04 -20.13 -12.44
N MET A 277 -22.71 -20.07 -12.36
CA MET A 277 -21.85 -19.55 -13.42
C MET A 277 -21.88 -20.42 -14.68
N ASP A 278 -21.93 -21.74 -14.52
CA ASP A 278 -21.98 -22.71 -15.62
C ASP A 278 -23.41 -23.16 -16.00
N GLY A 279 -24.40 -22.90 -15.15
CA GLY A 279 -25.82 -23.19 -15.39
C GLY A 279 -26.23 -24.63 -15.12
N ASP A 280 -25.48 -25.36 -14.30
CA ASP A 280 -25.79 -26.74 -13.90
C ASP A 280 -26.84 -26.81 -12.76
N GLY A 281 -27.02 -25.70 -12.04
CA GLY A 281 -27.95 -25.56 -10.92
C GLY A 281 -27.31 -25.61 -9.53
N LEU A 282 -25.98 -25.73 -9.42
CA LEU A 282 -25.19 -25.59 -8.20
C LEU A 282 -24.68 -24.13 -8.09
N PRO A 283 -24.99 -23.41 -7.01
CA PRO A 283 -24.43 -22.09 -6.77
C PRO A 283 -22.91 -22.09 -6.57
N ASN A 284 -22.24 -21.02 -7.01
CA ASN A 284 -20.79 -20.86 -6.90
C ASN A 284 -20.23 -21.07 -5.48
N ALA A 285 -20.93 -20.60 -4.44
CA ALA A 285 -20.49 -20.81 -3.06
C ALA A 285 -20.55 -22.28 -2.61
N TYR A 286 -21.42 -23.09 -3.22
CA TYR A 286 -21.43 -24.54 -3.00
C TYR A 286 -20.40 -25.26 -3.85
N GLU A 287 -20.06 -24.73 -5.03
CA GLU A 287 -18.93 -25.21 -5.82
C GLU A 287 -17.62 -25.14 -5.02
N TYR A 288 -17.38 -24.03 -4.29
CA TYR A 288 -16.19 -23.88 -3.45
C TYR A 288 -16.12 -24.92 -2.31
N ASP A 289 -17.20 -25.09 -1.53
CA ASP A 289 -17.25 -26.06 -0.44
C ASP A 289 -18.60 -26.81 -0.37
N ASN A 290 -18.63 -28.01 -0.95
CA ASN A 290 -19.76 -28.94 -0.89
C ASN A 290 -19.91 -29.64 0.48
N ASN A 291 -19.09 -29.31 1.48
CA ASN A 291 -19.17 -29.95 2.80
C ASN A 291 -20.50 -29.62 3.52
N GLU A 292 -21.17 -28.51 3.20
CA GLU A 292 -22.54 -28.25 3.65
C GLU A 292 -23.55 -29.28 3.07
N VAL A 293 -23.24 -29.85 1.91
CA VAL A 293 -24.06 -30.81 1.15
C VAL A 293 -23.91 -32.25 1.66
N ILE A 294 -22.97 -32.55 2.59
CA ILE A 294 -22.78 -33.90 3.18
C ILE A 294 -24.05 -34.51 3.80
N ASN A 295 -25.05 -33.69 4.11
CA ASN A 295 -26.33 -34.17 4.64
C ASN A 295 -27.26 -34.80 3.58
N THR A 296 -26.94 -34.70 2.28
CA THR A 296 -27.69 -35.38 1.20
C THR A 296 -27.36 -36.87 1.13
N GLY A 297 -26.16 -37.26 1.58
CA GLY A 297 -25.68 -38.64 1.59
C GLY A 297 -24.93 -39.07 0.33
N TRP A 298 -24.36 -38.12 -0.40
CA TRP A 298 -23.38 -38.38 -1.46
C TRP A 298 -22.12 -39.06 -0.90
N VAL A 299 -21.36 -39.73 -1.77
CA VAL A 299 -20.17 -40.49 -1.40
C VAL A 299 -18.92 -39.75 -1.88
N ASP A 300 -18.08 -39.34 -0.93
CA ASP A 300 -16.73 -38.82 -1.19
C ASP A 300 -15.72 -39.97 -1.22
N VAL A 301 -14.89 -40.04 -2.27
CA VAL A 301 -13.89 -41.09 -2.47
C VAL A 301 -12.45 -40.62 -2.61
N ASP A 302 -12.21 -39.32 -2.82
CA ASP A 302 -10.86 -38.76 -2.98
C ASP A 302 -10.50 -37.66 -1.96
N GLY A 303 -11.48 -37.17 -1.20
CA GLY A 303 -11.34 -36.14 -0.18
C GLY A 303 -11.29 -34.72 -0.73
N ILE A 304 -11.79 -34.50 -1.95
CA ILE A 304 -12.00 -33.19 -2.58
C ILE A 304 -13.47 -32.81 -2.38
N PHE A 305 -13.71 -31.62 -1.83
CA PHE A 305 -15.07 -31.12 -1.54
C PHE A 305 -15.46 -29.92 -2.42
N SER A 306 -14.60 -29.55 -3.36
CA SER A 306 -14.77 -28.39 -4.24
C SER A 306 -14.93 -28.87 -5.68
N THR A 307 -16.00 -28.45 -6.33
CA THR A 307 -16.19 -28.58 -7.78
C THR A 307 -15.70 -27.31 -8.49
N LEU A 308 -15.84 -27.24 -9.81
CA LEU A 308 -15.35 -26.11 -10.62
C LEU A 308 -16.53 -25.24 -11.10
N PRO A 309 -16.66 -23.98 -10.64
CA PRO A 309 -17.82 -23.14 -10.97
C PRO A 309 -17.95 -22.80 -12.46
N ASP A 310 -16.89 -22.99 -13.24
CA ASP A 310 -16.88 -22.81 -14.69
C ASP A 310 -17.06 -24.11 -15.50
N SER A 311 -17.35 -25.23 -14.83
CA SER A 311 -17.52 -26.55 -15.44
C SER A 311 -18.66 -27.36 -14.81
N ASN A 312 -19.73 -27.52 -15.58
CA ASN A 312 -20.96 -28.21 -15.17
C ASN A 312 -20.84 -29.73 -14.93
N ASP A 313 -19.64 -30.29 -15.02
CA ASP A 313 -19.28 -31.72 -15.03
C ASP A 313 -17.77 -31.77 -14.73
N THR A 314 -17.43 -31.67 -13.45
CA THR A 314 -16.05 -31.43 -12.98
C THR A 314 -15.10 -32.58 -13.33
N ASP A 315 -15.56 -33.83 -13.27
CA ASP A 315 -14.75 -35.02 -13.55
C ASP A 315 -14.88 -35.58 -14.98
N GLU A 316 -15.71 -34.93 -15.82
CA GLU A 316 -16.00 -35.23 -17.21
C GLU A 316 -16.58 -36.63 -17.47
N ASP A 317 -17.35 -37.18 -16.53
CA ASP A 317 -17.95 -38.51 -16.66
C ASP A 317 -19.31 -38.51 -17.40
N GLY A 318 -19.91 -37.33 -17.55
CA GLY A 318 -21.16 -37.08 -18.24
C GLY A 318 -22.40 -36.94 -17.35
N LEU A 319 -22.23 -36.86 -16.03
CA LEU A 319 -23.18 -36.31 -15.07
C LEU A 319 -22.86 -34.84 -14.81
N SER A 320 -23.78 -34.09 -14.19
CA SER A 320 -23.45 -32.75 -13.72
C SER A 320 -23.24 -32.75 -12.24
N ASP A 321 -22.43 -31.84 -11.73
CA ASP A 321 -22.04 -31.77 -10.32
C ASP A 321 -23.29 -31.69 -9.42
N ASN A 322 -24.29 -30.88 -9.82
CA ASN A 322 -25.59 -30.84 -9.17
C ASN A 322 -26.33 -32.20 -9.17
N ASP A 323 -26.29 -32.92 -10.30
CA ASP A 323 -27.01 -34.17 -10.46
C ASP A 323 -26.40 -35.27 -9.57
N GLU A 324 -25.08 -35.28 -9.45
CA GLU A 324 -24.33 -36.19 -8.60
C GLU A 324 -24.61 -35.94 -7.13
N LEU A 325 -24.49 -34.70 -6.67
CA LEU A 325 -24.68 -34.34 -5.26
C LEU A 325 -26.12 -34.57 -4.75
N TYR A 326 -27.14 -34.38 -5.61
CA TYR A 326 -28.55 -34.36 -5.18
C TYR A 326 -29.40 -35.54 -5.67
N PHE A 327 -29.06 -36.20 -6.78
CA PHE A 327 -29.89 -37.27 -7.34
C PHE A 327 -29.21 -38.63 -7.36
N PHE A 328 -27.95 -38.70 -7.78
CA PHE A 328 -27.23 -39.96 -7.95
C PHE A 328 -26.37 -40.35 -6.75
N LEU A 329 -25.98 -39.37 -5.94
CA LEU A 329 -25.18 -39.51 -4.72
C LEU A 329 -23.77 -40.07 -4.98
N THR A 330 -23.21 -39.76 -6.16
CA THR A 330 -21.84 -40.06 -6.61
C THR A 330 -20.90 -38.89 -6.27
N ASP A 331 -19.60 -39.09 -6.47
CA ASP A 331 -18.55 -38.10 -6.22
C ASP A 331 -18.32 -37.23 -7.48
N PRO A 332 -18.69 -35.92 -7.47
CA PRO A 332 -18.56 -35.06 -8.65
C PRO A 332 -17.10 -34.76 -9.05
N THR A 333 -16.13 -35.17 -8.23
CA THR A 333 -14.70 -34.99 -8.50
C THR A 333 -14.00 -36.28 -8.91
N SER A 334 -14.73 -37.41 -8.93
CA SER A 334 -14.19 -38.72 -9.24
C SER A 334 -15.13 -39.53 -10.13
N ASN A 335 -14.73 -39.65 -11.40
CA ASN A 335 -15.52 -40.29 -12.45
C ASN A 335 -15.87 -41.78 -12.28
N ASP A 336 -15.52 -42.43 -11.18
CA ASP A 336 -15.75 -43.85 -10.88
C ASP A 336 -15.85 -44.00 -9.35
N THR A 337 -17.01 -43.65 -8.80
CA THR A 337 -17.23 -43.57 -7.35
C THR A 337 -17.03 -44.93 -6.66
N ASP A 338 -17.51 -46.04 -7.24
CA ASP A 338 -17.36 -47.37 -6.62
C ASP A 338 -16.00 -48.05 -6.90
N GLY A 339 -15.22 -47.49 -7.84
CA GLY A 339 -13.89 -47.95 -8.21
C GLY A 339 -13.88 -49.29 -8.95
N ASP A 340 -14.96 -49.67 -9.62
CA ASP A 340 -15.07 -50.91 -10.39
C ASP A 340 -14.49 -50.82 -11.82
N GLY A 341 -14.18 -49.59 -12.25
CA GLY A 341 -13.58 -49.28 -13.55
C GLY A 341 -14.58 -48.83 -14.62
N MET A 342 -15.81 -48.50 -14.25
CA MET A 342 -16.84 -47.95 -15.14
C MET A 342 -17.26 -46.56 -14.66
N PRO A 343 -17.34 -45.56 -15.55
CA PRO A 343 -17.75 -44.24 -15.08
C PRO A 343 -19.20 -44.14 -14.65
N ASP A 344 -19.51 -43.33 -13.64
CA ASP A 344 -20.84 -43.26 -13.01
C ASP A 344 -21.92 -42.86 -14.03
N GLY A 345 -21.65 -41.83 -14.83
CA GLY A 345 -22.49 -41.39 -15.94
C GLY A 345 -22.67 -42.45 -17.02
N TRP A 346 -21.67 -43.32 -17.24
CA TRP A 346 -21.80 -44.47 -18.13
C TRP A 346 -22.72 -45.53 -17.51
N GLU A 347 -22.55 -45.84 -16.24
CA GLU A 347 -23.32 -46.84 -15.52
C GLU A 347 -24.81 -46.51 -15.48
N LEU A 348 -25.15 -45.29 -15.10
CA LEU A 348 -26.54 -44.83 -15.07
C LEU A 348 -27.20 -44.87 -16.45
N LYS A 349 -26.46 -44.51 -17.49
CA LYS A 349 -26.91 -44.60 -18.88
C LYS A 349 -27.23 -46.02 -19.34
N TYR A 350 -26.56 -47.04 -18.78
CA TYR A 350 -26.80 -48.44 -19.08
C TYR A 350 -27.59 -49.21 -17.99
N GLY A 351 -28.01 -48.52 -16.93
CA GLY A 351 -28.83 -49.05 -15.84
C GLY A 351 -28.06 -49.96 -14.88
N LEU A 352 -26.79 -49.65 -14.65
CA LEU A 352 -25.95 -50.21 -13.59
C LEU A 352 -26.01 -49.32 -12.33
N ASP A 353 -25.23 -49.66 -11.31
CA ASP A 353 -25.28 -49.07 -9.96
C ASP A 353 -23.91 -48.44 -9.67
N PRO A 354 -23.80 -47.11 -9.58
CA PRO A 354 -22.52 -46.41 -9.45
C PRO A 354 -21.93 -46.38 -8.03
N LEU A 355 -22.43 -47.20 -7.09
CA LEU A 355 -22.10 -47.14 -5.64
C LEU A 355 -21.79 -48.50 -4.99
#